data_AF-X7YZ86-F1
#
_entry.id   AF-X7YZ86-F1
#
_cell.length_a   1.000
_cell.length_b   1.000
_cell.length_c   1.000
_cell.angle_alpha   90.00
_cell.angle_beta   90.00
_cell.angle_gamma   90.00
#
_symmetry.space_group_name_H-M   'P 1'
#
loop_
_entity.id
_entity.type
_entity.pdbx_description
1 polymer ?
#
loop_
_entity_poly.entity_id
_entity_poly.type
_entity_poly.pdbx_seq_one_letter_code
_entity_poly.pdbx_strand_id
1 'polypeptide(L)'
;MTALATTIHAGLAVPRPLPALIADAAAHTEPPQPLGTEANPATARGRFGDDITAQIAGQVGRLWKLTAALTTDDRTGLTGVQYTAPLREDMLRALSQSVPPDTRNGLAQQRLAVVGNTINDFFGAVTIVNPGGSYTLATEHSPLPLALHNGLAVPIRVKLQVDAPPGMTVTDVGQIELPPGYLPLRVPIEVNFTQRVAIDVALKTPDGMALGEPVRLSVHSNAYGKVLFAITLTAAAVLVTLAGRRLWHRFRGQPDRADLDRPDPPSARHTQQVGAPDRRVEEEHRV
;
A
#
# COMPACT_ATOMS: atom_id res chain seq x y z
N MET A 1 -41.90 -11.87 16.13
CA MET A 1 -42.21 -13.16 15.47
C MET A 1 -43.64 -13.64 15.70
N THR A 2 -44.35 -13.18 16.74
CA THR A 2 -45.74 -13.57 17.03
C THR A 2 -46.77 -13.10 16.01
N ALA A 3 -46.64 -11.87 15.49
CA ALA A 3 -47.62 -11.26 14.57
C ALA A 3 -47.88 -12.10 13.29
N LEU A 4 -46.83 -12.66 12.67
CA LEU A 4 -46.93 -13.42 11.43
C LEU A 4 -47.53 -14.83 11.65
N ALA A 5 -47.26 -15.44 12.81
CA ALA A 5 -47.89 -16.70 13.18
C ALA A 5 -49.40 -16.51 13.46
N THR A 6 -49.79 -15.41 14.10
CA THR A 6 -51.21 -15.08 14.34
C THR A 6 -51.98 -14.80 13.07
N THR A 7 -51.40 -14.15 12.06
CA THR A 7 -52.12 -13.90 10.79
C THR A 7 -52.36 -15.17 10.00
N ILE A 8 -51.43 -16.13 10.03
CA ILE A 8 -51.61 -17.45 9.42
C ILE A 8 -52.68 -18.26 10.20
N HIS A 9 -52.61 -18.28 11.53
CA HIS A 9 -53.58 -19.02 12.36
C HIS A 9 -54.99 -18.44 12.29
N ALA A 10 -55.12 -17.12 12.15
CA ALA A 10 -56.40 -16.43 12.00
C ALA A 10 -57.00 -16.54 10.58
N GLY A 11 -56.34 -17.25 9.65
CA GLY A 11 -56.78 -17.37 8.26
C GLY A 11 -56.68 -16.07 7.45
N LEU A 12 -55.98 -15.05 7.97
CA LEU A 12 -55.78 -13.76 7.31
C LEU A 12 -54.61 -13.79 6.31
N ALA A 13 -53.79 -14.84 6.34
CA ALA A 13 -52.71 -15.08 5.39
C ALA A 13 -52.60 -16.57 5.05
N VAL A 14 -52.29 -16.88 3.79
CA VAL A 14 -52.08 -18.25 3.30
C VAL A 14 -50.58 -18.45 3.02
N PRO A 15 -49.92 -19.46 3.63
CA PRO A 15 -48.52 -19.74 3.35
C PRO A 15 -48.36 -20.21 1.90
N ARG A 16 -47.49 -19.55 1.12
CA ARG A 16 -47.11 -19.96 -0.23
C ARG A 16 -45.65 -20.40 -0.26
N PRO A 17 -45.32 -21.60 -0.77
CA PRO A 17 -43.94 -22.04 -0.87
C PRO A 17 -43.21 -21.23 -1.96
N LEU A 18 -41.96 -20.85 -1.70
CA LEU A 18 -41.16 -20.01 -2.60
C LEU A 18 -41.10 -20.55 -4.05
N PRO A 19 -40.92 -21.86 -4.31
CA PRO A 19 -40.94 -22.40 -5.67
C PRO A 19 -42.26 -22.16 -6.40
N ALA A 20 -43.40 -22.20 -5.69
CA ALA A 20 -44.70 -21.92 -6.30
C ALA A 20 -44.86 -20.44 -6.63
N LEU A 21 -44.34 -19.53 -5.78
CA LEU A 21 -44.29 -18.09 -6.09
C LEU A 21 -43.41 -17.80 -7.30
N ILE A 22 -42.26 -18.47 -7.42
CA ILE A 22 -41.37 -18.32 -8.57
C ILE A 22 -42.04 -18.85 -9.85
N ALA A 23 -42.71 -20.01 -9.79
CA ALA A 23 -43.41 -20.57 -10.94
C ALA A 23 -44.60 -19.69 -11.38
N ASP A 24 -45.35 -19.15 -10.42
CA ASP A 24 -46.44 -18.20 -10.65
C ASP A 24 -45.90 -16.91 -11.28
N ALA A 25 -44.83 -16.33 -10.73
CA ALA A 25 -44.18 -15.14 -11.29
C ALA A 25 -43.63 -15.38 -12.71
N ALA A 26 -43.06 -16.56 -12.97
CA ALA A 26 -42.57 -16.94 -14.30
C ALA A 26 -43.70 -17.11 -15.33
N ALA A 27 -44.92 -17.42 -14.89
CA ALA A 27 -46.10 -17.48 -15.75
C ALA A 27 -46.62 -16.08 -16.13
N HIS A 28 -46.24 -15.04 -15.39
CA HIS A 28 -46.56 -13.64 -15.70
C HIS A 28 -45.45 -13.05 -16.58
N THR A 29 -45.62 -13.11 -17.90
CA THR A 29 -44.69 -12.54 -18.90
C THR A 29 -45.05 -11.10 -19.30
N GLU A 30 -46.07 -10.53 -18.68
CA GLU A 30 -46.48 -9.15 -18.88
C GLU A 30 -45.33 -8.21 -18.47
N PRO A 31 -45.11 -7.12 -19.23
CA PRO A 31 -44.14 -6.11 -18.83
C PRO A 31 -44.52 -5.60 -17.44
N PRO A 32 -43.55 -5.44 -16.52
CA PRO A 32 -43.84 -4.98 -15.17
C PRO A 32 -44.60 -3.67 -15.28
N GLN A 33 -45.85 -3.71 -14.83
CA GLN A 33 -46.67 -2.51 -14.80
C GLN A 33 -45.96 -1.55 -13.85
N PRO A 34 -45.52 -0.37 -14.31
CA PRO A 34 -44.91 0.60 -13.42
C PRO A 34 -45.91 0.86 -12.30
N LEU A 35 -45.45 0.77 -11.04
CA LEU A 35 -46.24 1.17 -9.88
C LEU A 35 -46.87 2.51 -10.23
N GLY A 36 -48.20 2.51 -10.38
CA GLY A 36 -48.92 3.54 -11.11
C GLY A 36 -48.39 4.93 -10.80
N THR A 37 -47.83 5.60 -11.81
CA THR A 37 -47.56 7.04 -11.81
C THR A 37 -48.87 7.83 -11.78
N GLU A 38 -50.02 7.17 -11.67
CA GLU A 38 -51.23 7.75 -11.13
C GLU A 38 -51.01 8.01 -9.65
N ALA A 39 -50.44 9.19 -9.38
CA ALA A 39 -50.32 9.79 -8.08
C ALA A 39 -51.71 9.91 -7.45
N ASN A 40 -52.25 8.83 -6.88
CA ASN A 40 -53.24 8.98 -5.84
C ASN A 40 -52.55 9.83 -4.76
N PRO A 41 -53.04 11.05 -4.46
CA PRO A 41 -52.37 11.97 -3.55
C PRO A 41 -52.16 11.35 -2.15
N ALA A 42 -52.94 10.32 -1.80
CA ALA A 42 -52.74 9.53 -0.59
C ALA A 42 -51.47 8.65 -0.64
N THR A 43 -51.18 7.96 -1.75
CA THR A 43 -49.94 7.18 -1.94
C THR A 43 -48.71 8.07 -2.14
N ALA A 44 -48.87 9.20 -2.83
CA ALA A 44 -47.79 10.19 -2.99
C ALA A 44 -47.40 10.84 -1.65
N ARG A 45 -48.36 11.06 -0.74
CA ARG A 45 -48.09 11.57 0.61
C ARG A 45 -47.40 10.53 1.51
N GLY A 46 -47.56 9.23 1.21
CA GLY A 46 -46.97 8.14 1.99
C GLY A 46 -45.56 7.71 1.56
N ARG A 47 -45.08 8.12 0.38
CA ARG A 47 -43.80 7.66 -0.17
C ARG A 47 -42.60 8.45 0.37
N PHE A 48 -41.45 7.79 0.43
CA PHE A 48 -40.17 8.49 0.56
C PHE A 48 -39.79 9.13 -0.78
N GLY A 49 -39.06 10.25 -0.71
CA GLY A 49 -38.47 10.85 -1.90
C GLY A 49 -37.50 9.87 -2.59
N ASP A 50 -37.39 10.00 -3.92
CA ASP A 50 -36.47 9.19 -4.72
C ASP A 50 -35.00 9.45 -4.33
N ASP A 51 -34.71 10.67 -3.87
CA ASP A 51 -33.42 11.08 -3.30
C ASP A 51 -33.05 10.29 -2.05
N ILE A 52 -34.00 10.12 -1.12
CA ILE A 52 -33.82 9.34 0.11
C ILE A 52 -33.61 7.87 -0.24
N THR A 53 -34.40 7.35 -1.17
CA THR A 53 -34.31 5.95 -1.61
C THR A 53 -32.96 5.68 -2.27
N ALA A 54 -32.50 6.58 -3.14
CA ALA A 54 -31.19 6.51 -3.77
C ALA A 54 -30.04 6.63 -2.76
N GLN A 55 -30.16 7.54 -1.79
CA GLN A 55 -29.17 7.73 -0.73
C GLN A 55 -29.03 6.46 0.13
N ILE A 56 -30.14 5.84 0.52
CA ILE A 56 -30.14 4.57 1.26
C ILE A 56 -29.50 3.47 0.44
N ALA A 57 -29.88 3.31 -0.83
CA ALA A 57 -29.30 2.29 -1.69
C ALA A 57 -27.77 2.44 -1.80
N GLY A 58 -27.28 3.68 -1.93
CA GLY A 58 -25.86 3.99 -1.93
C GLY A 58 -25.16 3.67 -0.60
N GLN A 59 -25.73 4.10 0.53
CA GLN A 59 -25.16 3.86 1.87
C GLN A 59 -25.15 2.38 2.24
N VAL A 60 -26.24 1.65 1.94
CA VAL A 60 -26.34 0.20 2.12
C VAL A 60 -25.25 -0.51 1.32
N GLY A 61 -25.07 -0.16 0.04
CA GLY A 61 -24.00 -0.74 -0.79
C GLY A 61 -22.60 -0.49 -0.23
N ARG A 62 -22.31 0.72 0.24
CA ARG A 62 -21.02 1.06 0.88
C ARG A 62 -20.81 0.28 2.18
N LEU A 63 -21.83 0.21 3.03
CA LEU A 63 -21.75 -0.50 4.31
C LEU A 63 -21.58 -2.01 4.12
N TRP A 64 -22.23 -2.61 3.12
CA TRP A 64 -22.04 -4.03 2.79
C TRP A 64 -20.62 -4.33 2.34
N LYS A 65 -20.04 -3.49 1.48
CA LYS A 65 -18.66 -3.65 1.04
C LYS A 65 -17.66 -3.47 2.19
N LEU A 66 -17.92 -2.57 3.14
CA LEU A 66 -17.14 -2.47 4.38
C LEU A 66 -17.29 -3.76 5.20
N THR A 67 -18.52 -4.18 5.46
CA THR A 67 -18.84 -5.36 6.28
C THR A 67 -18.22 -6.63 5.70
N ALA A 68 -18.16 -6.76 4.37
CA ALA A 68 -17.52 -7.87 3.69
C ALA A 68 -16.00 -7.92 3.92
N ALA A 69 -15.35 -6.76 4.11
CA ALA A 69 -13.93 -6.68 4.42
C ALA A 69 -13.63 -7.01 5.90
N LEU A 70 -14.58 -6.79 6.81
CA LEU A 70 -14.43 -7.08 8.24
C LEU A 70 -14.36 -8.59 8.52
N THR A 71 -13.63 -8.98 9.56
CA THR A 71 -13.54 -10.37 10.03
C THR A 71 -14.11 -10.48 11.45
N THR A 72 -13.80 -11.58 12.14
CA THR A 72 -14.23 -11.82 13.53
C THR A 72 -13.07 -11.52 14.46
N ASP A 73 -13.32 -10.75 15.51
CA ASP A 73 -12.34 -10.59 16.58
C ASP A 73 -12.38 -11.81 17.50
N ASP A 74 -11.33 -12.63 17.47
CA ASP A 74 -11.22 -13.82 18.32
C ASP A 74 -11.20 -13.49 19.82
N ARG A 75 -10.86 -12.24 20.21
CA ARG A 75 -10.76 -11.83 21.61
C ARG A 75 -12.13 -11.52 22.23
N THR A 76 -13.04 -10.98 21.44
CA THR A 76 -14.36 -10.52 21.89
C THR A 76 -15.51 -11.34 21.31
N GLY A 77 -15.25 -12.14 20.27
CA GLY A 77 -16.27 -12.83 19.47
C GLY A 77 -17.08 -11.88 18.57
N LEU A 78 -16.69 -10.60 18.50
CA LEU A 78 -17.44 -9.60 17.75
C LEU A 78 -17.19 -9.78 16.25
N THR A 79 -18.25 -10.06 15.52
CA THR A 79 -18.21 -10.20 14.06
C THR A 79 -18.40 -8.86 13.37
N GLY A 80 -17.82 -8.68 12.18
CA GLY A 80 -18.09 -7.51 11.34
C GLY A 80 -19.58 -7.21 11.11
N VAL A 81 -20.41 -8.25 10.97
CA VAL A 81 -21.87 -8.12 10.77
C VAL A 81 -22.57 -7.58 12.01
N GLN A 82 -22.14 -8.00 13.21
CA GLN A 82 -22.65 -7.47 14.48
C GLN A 82 -22.16 -6.04 14.70
N TYR A 83 -20.90 -5.75 14.38
CA TYR A 83 -20.32 -4.42 14.51
C TYR A 83 -21.06 -3.36 13.66
N THR A 84 -21.47 -3.72 12.44
CA THR A 84 -22.22 -2.82 11.55
C THR A 84 -23.74 -2.92 11.67
N ALA A 85 -24.27 -3.77 12.57
CA ALA A 85 -25.71 -3.94 12.76
C ALA A 85 -26.44 -2.64 13.15
N PRO A 86 -25.93 -1.82 14.09
CA PRO A 86 -26.61 -0.58 14.48
C PRO A 86 -26.87 0.37 13.30
N LEU A 87 -25.90 0.49 12.38
CA LEU A 87 -26.06 1.34 11.19
C LEU A 87 -27.14 0.81 10.24
N ARG A 88 -27.24 -0.51 10.08
CA ARG A 88 -28.31 -1.14 9.27
C ARG A 88 -29.68 -0.91 9.91
N GLU A 89 -29.77 -1.08 11.23
CA GLU A 89 -30.99 -0.84 12.00
C GLU A 89 -31.41 0.63 11.96
N ASP A 90 -30.46 1.56 12.02
CA ASP A 90 -30.74 2.99 11.93
C ASP A 90 -31.19 3.41 10.53
N MET A 91 -30.65 2.82 9.45
CA MET A 91 -31.18 3.02 8.10
C MET A 91 -32.61 2.50 7.97
N LEU A 92 -32.93 1.33 8.54
CA LEU A 92 -34.31 0.82 8.56
C LEU A 92 -35.23 1.71 9.42
N ARG A 93 -34.73 2.23 10.54
CA ARG A 93 -35.45 3.17 11.40
C ARG A 93 -35.73 4.50 10.68
N ALA A 94 -34.81 4.97 9.84
CA ALA A 94 -35.01 6.16 9.01
C ALA A 94 -36.18 5.98 8.02
N LEU A 95 -36.49 4.74 7.62
CA LEU A 95 -37.61 4.40 6.74
C LEU A 95 -38.95 4.18 7.48
N SER A 96 -39.04 4.57 8.76
CA SER A 96 -40.26 4.34 9.53
C SER A 96 -41.47 5.13 9.00
N GLN A 97 -42.58 4.42 8.75
CA GLN A 97 -43.86 5.02 8.40
C GLN A 97 -44.64 5.57 9.62
N SER A 98 -44.14 5.35 10.83
CA SER A 98 -44.77 5.88 12.06
C SER A 98 -44.71 7.41 12.17
N VAL A 99 -43.82 8.04 11.40
CA VAL A 99 -43.61 9.49 11.38
C VAL A 99 -44.66 10.15 10.46
N PRO A 100 -45.25 11.30 10.86
CA PRO A 100 -46.17 12.05 10.02
C PRO A 100 -45.58 12.37 8.64
N PRO A 101 -46.36 12.23 7.55
CA PRO A 101 -45.85 12.32 6.18
C PRO A 101 -45.15 13.66 5.89
N ASP A 102 -45.66 14.77 6.44
CA ASP A 102 -45.13 16.11 6.18
C ASP A 102 -43.71 16.33 6.72
N THR A 103 -43.29 15.55 7.73
CA THR A 103 -41.96 15.67 8.37
C THR A 103 -41.03 14.49 8.07
N ARG A 104 -41.58 13.41 7.50
CA ARG A 104 -40.91 12.12 7.34
C ARG A 104 -39.63 12.22 6.50
N ASN A 105 -39.70 12.90 5.35
CA ASN A 105 -38.56 13.02 4.45
C ASN A 105 -37.41 13.82 5.09
N GLY A 106 -37.70 14.94 5.75
CA GLY A 106 -36.68 15.74 6.44
C GLY A 106 -36.01 14.97 7.59
N LEU A 107 -36.79 14.22 8.38
CA LEU A 107 -36.24 13.42 9.47
C LEU A 107 -35.40 12.24 8.95
N ALA A 108 -35.86 11.57 7.89
CA ALA A 108 -35.11 10.50 7.24
C ALA A 108 -33.78 11.03 6.71
N GLN A 109 -33.78 12.18 6.03
CA GLN A 109 -32.57 12.82 5.51
C GLN A 109 -31.57 13.16 6.63
N GLN A 110 -32.05 13.72 7.75
CA GLN A 110 -31.18 14.02 8.90
C GLN A 110 -30.55 12.75 9.49
N ARG A 111 -31.33 11.67 9.65
CA ARG A 111 -30.81 10.39 10.15
C ARG A 111 -29.79 9.78 9.20
N LEU A 112 -30.08 9.78 7.90
CA LEU A 112 -29.16 9.27 6.88
C LEU A 112 -27.88 10.09 6.77
N ALA A 113 -27.92 11.39 7.05
CA ALA A 113 -26.71 12.21 7.12
C ALA A 113 -25.78 11.72 8.25
N VAL A 114 -26.34 11.44 9.43
CA VAL A 114 -25.56 10.90 10.56
C VAL A 114 -24.98 9.53 10.21
N VAL A 115 -25.79 8.61 9.67
CA VAL A 115 -25.33 7.29 9.24
C VAL A 115 -24.22 7.41 8.17
N GLY A 116 -24.40 8.30 7.19
CA GLY A 116 -23.41 8.54 6.15
C GLY A 116 -22.08 9.03 6.68
N ASN A 117 -22.11 9.94 7.66
CA ASN A 117 -20.91 10.43 8.35
C ASN A 117 -20.22 9.29 9.11
N THR A 118 -20.96 8.49 9.88
CA THR A 118 -20.37 7.35 10.60
C THR A 118 -19.76 6.31 9.65
N ILE A 119 -20.39 6.06 8.50
CA ILE A 119 -19.82 5.19 7.46
C ILE A 119 -18.50 5.78 6.94
N ASN A 120 -18.45 7.10 6.67
CA ASN A 120 -17.22 7.76 6.25
C ASN A 120 -16.13 7.68 7.33
N ASP A 121 -16.49 7.87 8.60
CA ASP A 121 -15.57 7.76 9.73
C ASP A 121 -15.00 6.34 9.83
N PHE A 122 -15.79 5.29 9.56
CA PHE A 122 -15.29 3.93 9.53
C PHE A 122 -14.28 3.69 8.40
N PHE A 123 -14.51 4.25 7.21
CA PHE A 123 -13.51 4.21 6.14
C PHE A 123 -12.25 5.01 6.49
N GLY A 124 -12.41 6.14 7.19
CA GLY A 124 -11.31 7.00 7.64
C GLY A 124 -10.57 6.48 8.87
N ALA A 125 -11.13 5.55 9.63
CA ALA A 125 -10.51 4.98 10.82
C ALA A 125 -9.37 4.00 10.50
N VAL A 126 -9.31 3.49 9.26
CA VAL A 126 -8.27 2.58 8.81
C VAL A 126 -7.27 3.37 7.96
N THR A 127 -6.06 3.57 8.50
CA THR A 127 -5.08 4.50 7.94
C THR A 127 -3.69 3.92 7.86
N ILE A 128 -2.86 4.50 6.99
CA ILE A 128 -1.42 4.24 6.96
C ILE A 128 -0.75 5.28 7.85
N VAL A 129 0.02 4.81 8.84
CA VAL A 129 0.80 5.68 9.71
C VAL A 129 2.00 6.18 8.92
N ASN A 130 2.11 7.50 8.76
CA ASN A 130 3.23 8.11 8.08
C ASN A 130 4.49 8.03 8.96
N PRO A 131 5.59 7.39 8.51
CA PRO A 131 6.84 7.31 9.27
C PRO A 131 7.57 8.67 9.39
N GLY A 132 7.05 9.76 8.82
CA GLY A 132 7.50 11.13 9.10
C GLY A 132 8.87 11.50 8.53
N GLY A 133 9.54 10.60 7.80
CA GLY A 133 10.89 10.80 7.29
C GLY A 133 11.10 10.27 5.88
N SER A 134 12.15 10.78 5.23
CA SER A 134 12.66 10.22 3.97
C SER A 134 13.41 8.92 4.27
N TYR A 135 13.09 7.84 3.56
CA TYR A 135 13.78 6.56 3.73
C TYR A 135 14.90 6.42 2.69
N THR A 136 16.12 6.11 3.14
CA THR A 136 17.24 5.81 2.24
C THR A 136 17.39 4.31 2.08
N LEU A 137 17.26 3.83 0.85
CA LEU A 137 17.50 2.44 0.50
C LEU A 137 19.01 2.22 0.36
N ALA A 138 19.55 1.38 1.23
CA ALA A 138 20.97 1.01 1.22
C ALA A 138 21.31 -0.01 0.12
N THR A 139 20.33 -0.79 -0.34
CA THR A 139 20.50 -1.87 -1.32
C THR A 139 19.31 -1.94 -2.28
N GLU A 140 19.49 -2.59 -3.43
CA GLU A 140 18.45 -2.78 -4.46
C GLU A 140 17.18 -3.50 -3.94
N HIS A 141 17.27 -4.21 -2.79
CA HIS A 141 16.20 -5.06 -2.21
C HIS A 141 15.85 -4.68 -0.76
N SER A 142 15.93 -3.40 -0.39
CA SER A 142 15.66 -3.00 1.00
C SER A 142 14.14 -2.96 1.29
N PRO A 143 13.64 -3.64 2.34
CA PRO A 143 12.21 -3.60 2.68
C PRO A 143 11.80 -2.20 3.16
N LEU A 144 10.61 -1.76 2.75
CA LEU A 144 9.99 -0.50 3.19
C LEU A 144 9.20 -0.75 4.48
N PRO A 145 9.60 -0.18 5.63
CA PRO A 145 8.82 -0.26 6.85
C PRO A 145 7.60 0.66 6.74
N LEU A 146 6.42 0.08 6.91
CA LEU A 146 5.15 0.79 7.02
C LEU A 146 4.46 0.37 8.31
N ALA A 147 3.61 1.22 8.84
CA ALA A 147 2.71 0.83 9.93
C ALA A 147 1.29 1.13 9.50
N LEU A 148 0.41 0.17 9.71
CA LEU A 148 -1.02 0.32 9.47
C LEU A 148 -1.72 0.53 10.81
N HIS A 149 -2.74 1.38 10.82
CA HIS A 149 -3.58 1.62 11.97
C HIS A 149 -5.03 1.30 11.64
N ASN A 150 -5.67 0.51 12.49
CA ASN A 150 -7.10 0.22 12.45
C ASN A 150 -7.75 0.76 13.72
N GLY A 151 -8.49 1.85 13.58
CA GLY A 151 -9.30 2.43 14.65
C GLY A 151 -10.65 1.75 14.86
N LEU A 152 -10.98 0.70 14.09
CA LEU A 152 -12.20 -0.09 14.30
C LEU A 152 -12.01 -1.08 15.44
N ALA A 153 -13.10 -1.45 16.11
CA ALA A 153 -13.10 -2.44 17.18
C ALA A 153 -13.01 -3.89 16.67
N VAL A 154 -13.01 -4.11 15.36
CA VAL A 154 -12.94 -5.43 14.71
C VAL A 154 -11.82 -5.47 13.66
N PRO A 155 -11.23 -6.64 13.39
CA PRO A 155 -10.23 -6.76 12.35
C PRO A 155 -10.85 -6.56 10.96
N ILE A 156 -10.00 -6.11 10.03
CA ILE A 156 -10.39 -5.81 8.65
C ILE A 156 -9.34 -6.37 7.67
N ARG A 157 -9.80 -7.00 6.59
CA ARG A 157 -8.94 -7.40 5.48
C ARG A 157 -8.66 -6.21 4.59
N VAL A 158 -7.39 -6.00 4.30
CA VAL A 158 -6.90 -4.87 3.50
C VAL A 158 -5.87 -5.35 2.47
N LYS A 159 -5.71 -4.56 1.42
CA LYS A 159 -4.69 -4.69 0.39
C LYS A 159 -3.95 -3.37 0.30
N LEU A 160 -2.64 -3.44 0.22
CA LEU A 160 -1.81 -2.27 0.01
C LEU A 160 -1.71 -2.02 -1.50
N GLN A 161 -2.10 -0.83 -1.94
CA GLN A 161 -1.84 -0.38 -3.30
C GLN A 161 -0.71 0.64 -3.28
N VAL A 162 0.38 0.32 -3.95
CA VAL A 162 1.54 1.20 -4.08
C VAL A 162 1.64 1.63 -5.54
N ASP A 163 1.50 2.92 -5.80
CA ASP A 163 1.69 3.47 -7.14
C ASP A 163 3.18 3.78 -7.34
N ALA A 164 3.84 2.85 -8.03
CA ALA A 164 5.28 2.89 -8.25
C ALA A 164 5.59 3.55 -9.62
N PRO A 165 6.47 4.57 -9.66
CA PRO A 165 6.87 5.18 -10.92
C PRO A 165 7.74 4.24 -11.77
N PRO A 166 7.89 4.53 -13.08
CA PRO A 166 8.60 3.65 -14.00
C PRO A 166 10.01 3.34 -13.49
N GLY A 167 10.30 2.05 -13.33
CA GLY A 167 11.60 1.57 -12.88
C GLY A 167 11.69 1.14 -11.41
N MET A 168 10.60 1.26 -10.65
CA MET A 168 10.43 0.68 -9.33
C MET A 168 9.45 -0.49 -9.40
N THR A 169 9.82 -1.64 -8.84
CA THR A 169 8.94 -2.81 -8.74
C THR A 169 8.63 -3.06 -7.27
N VAL A 170 7.35 -3.05 -6.93
CA VAL A 170 6.87 -3.30 -5.57
C VAL A 170 6.24 -4.67 -5.55
N THR A 171 6.68 -5.53 -4.63
CA THR A 171 6.05 -6.84 -4.45
C THR A 171 4.70 -6.65 -3.78
N ASP A 172 3.65 -7.20 -4.40
CA ASP A 172 2.32 -7.24 -3.77
C ASP A 172 2.38 -8.16 -2.54
N VAL A 173 2.10 -7.59 -1.37
CA VAL A 173 1.99 -8.29 -0.09
C VAL A 173 0.70 -9.10 0.02
N GLY A 174 -0.24 -8.92 -0.90
CA GLY A 174 -1.51 -9.63 -0.95
C GLY A 174 -2.52 -9.10 0.07
N GLN A 175 -3.43 -9.98 0.50
CA GLN A 175 -4.43 -9.65 1.51
C GLN A 175 -3.84 -9.79 2.90
N ILE A 176 -3.95 -8.73 3.69
CA ILE A 176 -3.48 -8.68 5.08
C ILE A 176 -4.71 -8.51 5.97
N GLU A 177 -4.79 -9.30 7.03
CA GLU A 177 -5.74 -9.09 8.10
C GLU A 177 -5.15 -8.10 9.11
N LEU A 178 -5.82 -6.96 9.27
CA LEU A 178 -5.38 -5.88 10.13
C LEU A 178 -6.19 -5.91 11.43
N PRO A 179 -5.59 -6.33 12.57
CA PRO A 179 -6.26 -6.33 13.86
C PRO A 179 -6.53 -4.90 14.35
N PRO A 180 -7.45 -4.71 15.31
CA PRO A 180 -7.62 -3.44 16.00
C PRO A 180 -6.29 -2.91 16.57
N GLY A 181 -5.98 -1.64 16.36
CA GLY A 181 -4.74 -1.01 16.83
C GLY A 181 -3.70 -0.83 15.71
N TYR A 182 -2.44 -1.21 15.98
CA TYR A 182 -1.32 -0.98 15.07
C TYR A 182 -0.70 -2.29 14.59
N LEU A 183 -0.39 -2.37 13.29
CA LEU A 183 0.33 -3.48 12.69
C LEU A 183 1.53 -2.97 11.89
N PRO A 184 2.78 -3.20 12.35
CA PRO A 184 3.96 -2.93 11.54
C PRO A 184 4.06 -3.94 10.39
N LEU A 185 4.29 -3.44 9.18
CA LEU A 185 4.42 -4.19 7.95
C LEU A 185 5.77 -3.87 7.28
N ARG A 186 6.38 -4.87 6.66
CA ARG A 186 7.59 -4.70 5.84
C ARG A 186 7.25 -5.09 4.42
N VAL A 187 7.27 -4.11 3.51
CA VAL A 187 6.93 -4.33 2.10
C VAL A 187 8.24 -4.54 1.34
N PRO A 188 8.47 -5.71 0.73
CA PRO A 188 9.61 -5.92 -0.15
C PRO A 188 9.49 -5.01 -1.37
N ILE A 189 10.55 -4.26 -1.67
CA ILE A 189 10.62 -3.39 -2.85
C ILE A 189 11.94 -3.63 -3.58
N GLU A 190 11.88 -3.53 -4.90
CA GLU A 190 13.02 -3.57 -5.80
C GLU A 190 13.14 -2.22 -6.52
N VAL A 191 14.32 -1.60 -6.42
CA VAL A 191 14.60 -0.29 -7.02
C VAL A 191 15.83 -0.35 -7.91
N ASN A 192 15.68 0.17 -9.13
CA ASN A 192 16.75 0.17 -10.15
C ASN A 192 17.25 1.59 -10.53
N PHE A 193 17.09 2.60 -9.65
CA PHE A 193 17.40 4.00 -9.95
C PHE A 193 18.11 4.72 -8.79
N THR A 194 18.77 5.85 -9.06
CA THR A 194 19.60 6.63 -8.11
C THR A 194 18.97 7.97 -7.69
N GLN A 195 17.67 8.17 -7.92
CA GLN A 195 16.99 9.45 -7.72
C GLN A 195 16.03 9.43 -6.52
N ARG A 196 15.72 10.61 -5.97
CA ARG A 196 14.63 10.77 -4.98
C ARG A 196 13.29 10.63 -5.69
N VAL A 197 12.49 9.69 -5.23
CA VAL A 197 11.20 9.33 -5.85
C VAL A 197 10.11 9.47 -4.82
N ALA A 198 8.98 10.05 -5.24
CA ALA A 198 7.76 10.05 -4.43
C ALA A 198 6.88 8.86 -4.81
N ILE A 199 6.41 8.14 -3.82
CA ILE A 199 5.55 6.96 -3.97
C ILE A 199 4.24 7.26 -3.26
N ASP A 200 3.12 7.06 -3.95
CA ASP A 200 1.80 7.19 -3.34
C ASP A 200 1.32 5.81 -2.88
N VAL A 201 1.07 5.68 -1.59
CA VAL A 201 0.62 4.45 -0.95
C VAL A 201 -0.81 4.63 -0.48
N ALA A 202 -1.72 3.82 -1.00
CA ALA A 202 -3.12 3.82 -0.63
C ALA A 202 -3.51 2.46 -0.04
N LEU A 203 -4.47 2.47 0.88
CA LEU A 203 -5.03 1.27 1.46
C LEU A 203 -6.39 0.96 0.81
N LYS A 204 -6.65 -0.30 0.48
CA LYS A 204 -7.91 -0.73 -0.13
C LYS A 204 -8.48 -1.97 0.53
N THR A 205 -9.80 -2.15 0.47
CA THR A 205 -10.43 -3.43 0.77
C THR A 205 -10.16 -4.46 -0.34
N PRO A 206 -10.35 -5.77 -0.11
CA PRO A 206 -10.26 -6.80 -1.14
C PRO A 206 -11.13 -6.53 -2.37
N ASP A 207 -12.29 -5.87 -2.16
CA ASP A 207 -13.26 -5.45 -3.18
C ASP A 207 -12.90 -4.11 -3.86
N GLY A 208 -11.73 -3.52 -3.52
CA GLY A 208 -11.17 -2.36 -4.19
C GLY A 208 -11.60 -0.99 -3.65
N MET A 209 -12.31 -0.92 -2.51
CA MET A 209 -12.68 0.38 -1.93
C MET A 209 -11.52 0.98 -1.15
N ALA A 210 -11.27 2.28 -1.36
CA ALA A 210 -10.23 3.00 -0.64
C ALA A 210 -10.56 3.13 0.86
N LEU A 211 -9.52 3.01 1.68
CA LEU A 211 -9.52 3.14 3.13
C LEU A 211 -8.55 4.26 3.51
N GLY A 212 -9.01 5.18 4.35
CA GLY A 212 -8.23 6.33 4.80
C GLY A 212 -7.74 7.24 3.67
N GLU A 213 -6.79 8.10 4.04
CA GLU A 213 -6.11 8.99 3.10
C GLU A 213 -4.83 8.34 2.55
N PRO A 214 -4.51 8.54 1.26
CA PRO A 214 -3.26 8.06 0.69
C PRO A 214 -2.06 8.82 1.29
N VAL A 215 -0.97 8.10 1.51
CA VAL A 215 0.27 8.66 2.07
C VAL A 215 1.34 8.71 0.99
N ARG A 216 1.95 9.89 0.85
CA ARG A 216 3.07 10.12 -0.08
C ARG A 216 4.39 9.95 0.65
N LEU A 217 5.18 8.97 0.22
CA LEU A 217 6.49 8.65 0.80
C LEU A 217 7.60 9.11 -0.13
N SER A 218 8.64 9.72 0.43
CA SER A 218 9.85 10.07 -0.33
C SER A 218 10.93 9.03 -0.06
N VAL A 219 11.36 8.35 -1.11
CA VAL A 219 12.38 7.29 -1.04
C VAL A 219 13.61 7.74 -1.81
N HIS A 220 14.78 7.56 -1.19
CA HIS A 220 16.08 7.87 -1.77
C HIS A 220 16.83 6.56 -2.03
N SER A 221 17.31 6.35 -3.25
CA SER A 221 18.04 5.14 -3.63
C SER A 221 19.45 5.49 -4.08
N ASN A 222 20.45 4.76 -3.57
CA ASN A 222 21.87 4.91 -3.92
C ASN A 222 22.38 3.69 -4.70
N ALA A 223 21.75 3.36 -5.83
CA ALA A 223 22.15 2.22 -6.67
C ALA A 223 23.45 2.51 -7.47
N TYR A 224 24.62 2.34 -6.82
CA TYR A 224 25.96 2.50 -7.39
C TYR A 224 26.67 1.14 -7.67
N GLY A 225 25.94 0.08 -8.00
CA GLY A 225 26.52 -1.27 -8.13
C GLY A 225 27.10 -1.57 -9.51
N LYS A 226 26.24 -1.57 -10.55
CA LYS A 226 26.57 -2.21 -11.84
C LYS A 226 27.52 -1.39 -12.73
N VAL A 227 27.36 -0.06 -12.77
CA VAL A 227 28.20 0.80 -13.62
C VAL A 227 29.64 0.87 -13.09
N LEU A 228 29.80 1.09 -11.79
CA LEU A 228 31.13 1.10 -11.16
C LEU A 228 31.81 -0.26 -11.31
N PHE A 229 31.06 -1.36 -11.11
CA PHE A 229 31.56 -2.70 -11.35
C PHE A 229 32.04 -2.88 -12.80
N ALA A 230 31.25 -2.48 -13.80
CA ALA A 230 31.65 -2.56 -15.20
C ALA A 230 32.90 -1.71 -15.52
N ILE A 231 33.02 -0.51 -14.94
CA ILE A 231 34.21 0.35 -15.07
C ILE A 231 35.44 -0.33 -14.44
N THR A 232 35.31 -0.89 -13.24
CA THR A 232 36.42 -1.60 -12.59
C THR A 232 36.83 -2.86 -13.36
N LEU A 233 35.87 -3.60 -13.90
CA LEU A 233 36.13 -4.80 -14.69
C LEU A 233 36.83 -4.46 -16.01
N THR A 234 36.40 -3.39 -16.69
CA THR A 234 37.05 -2.91 -17.92
C THR A 234 38.45 -2.39 -17.64
N ALA A 235 38.66 -1.61 -16.57
CA ALA A 235 40.00 -1.18 -16.16
C ALA A 235 40.92 -2.38 -15.83
N ALA A 236 40.41 -3.37 -15.11
CA ALA A 236 41.14 -4.61 -14.81
C ALA A 236 41.49 -5.39 -16.09
N ALA A 237 40.55 -5.54 -17.03
CA ALA A 237 40.79 -6.21 -18.31
C ALA A 237 41.85 -5.50 -19.15
N VAL A 238 41.82 -4.16 -19.19
CA VAL A 238 42.84 -3.34 -19.87
C VAL A 238 44.21 -3.54 -19.22
N LEU A 239 44.30 -3.53 -17.89
CA LEU A 239 45.54 -3.78 -17.16
C LEU A 239 46.10 -5.18 -17.42
N VAL A 240 45.26 -6.21 -17.42
CA VAL A 240 45.68 -7.59 -17.72
C VAL A 240 46.18 -7.70 -19.15
N THR A 241 45.52 -7.03 -20.10
CA THR A 241 45.91 -7.05 -21.51
C THR A 241 47.25 -6.32 -21.72
N LEU A 242 47.45 -5.17 -21.07
CA LEU A 242 48.72 -4.42 -21.10
C LEU A 242 49.85 -5.19 -20.42
N ALA A 243 49.60 -5.78 -19.25
CA ALA A 243 50.59 -6.59 -18.53
C ALA A 243 50.96 -7.85 -19.33
N GLY A 244 49.97 -8.52 -19.93
CA GLY A 244 50.19 -9.65 -20.82
C GLY A 244 51.01 -9.26 -22.06
N ARG A 245 50.68 -8.15 -22.72
CA ARG A 245 51.45 -7.62 -23.86
C ARG A 245 52.89 -7.27 -23.47
N ARG A 246 53.08 -6.64 -22.31
CA ARG A 246 54.41 -6.29 -21.77
C ARG A 246 55.26 -7.51 -21.47
N LEU A 247 54.68 -8.53 -20.84
CA LEU A 247 55.39 -9.77 -20.52
C LEU A 247 55.72 -10.56 -21.79
N TRP A 248 54.82 -10.56 -22.78
CA TRP A 248 55.05 -11.19 -24.08
C TRP A 248 56.19 -10.54 -24.87
N HIS A 249 56.28 -9.20 -24.87
CA HIS A 249 57.43 -8.48 -25.44
C HIS A 249 58.74 -8.82 -24.72
N ARG A 250 58.72 -8.98 -23.38
CA ARG A 250 59.90 -9.35 -22.59
C ARG A 250 60.43 -10.75 -22.94
N PHE A 251 59.55 -11.70 -23.24
CA PHE A 251 59.95 -13.06 -23.65
C PHE A 251 60.32 -13.19 -25.14
N ARG A 252 60.01 -12.19 -25.97
CA ARG A 252 60.34 -12.19 -27.42
C ARG A 252 61.52 -11.28 -27.82
N GLY A 253 62.22 -10.67 -26.85
CA GLY A 253 63.57 -10.13 -27.08
C GLY A 253 63.65 -8.89 -27.98
N GLN A 254 62.74 -7.92 -27.84
CA GLN A 254 62.89 -6.60 -28.49
C GLN A 254 62.94 -5.48 -27.44
N PRO A 255 64.00 -4.63 -27.44
CA PRO A 255 64.12 -3.53 -26.49
C PRO A 255 63.02 -2.49 -26.73
N ASP A 256 62.44 -1.99 -25.64
CA ASP A 256 61.44 -0.92 -25.65
C ASP A 256 62.11 0.43 -25.96
N ARG A 257 61.48 1.26 -26.79
CA ARG A 257 62.03 2.55 -27.25
C ARG A 257 62.02 3.63 -26.16
N ALA A 258 61.36 3.38 -25.02
CA ALA A 258 61.26 4.31 -23.90
C ALA A 258 62.57 4.47 -23.09
N ASP A 259 63.57 3.61 -23.31
CA ASP A 259 64.85 3.64 -22.61
C ASP A 259 65.97 4.38 -23.39
N LEU A 260 65.68 4.95 -24.57
CA LEU A 260 66.70 5.57 -25.45
C LEU A 260 66.97 7.06 -25.18
N ASP A 261 66.13 7.75 -24.41
CA ASP A 261 66.25 9.21 -24.17
C ASP A 261 66.75 9.56 -22.75
N ARG A 262 67.65 8.75 -22.17
CA ARG A 262 68.35 9.15 -20.94
C ARG A 262 69.75 9.67 -21.26
N PRO A 263 70.04 10.97 -21.06
CA PRO A 263 71.40 11.48 -21.20
C PRO A 263 72.27 10.94 -20.07
N ASP A 264 73.44 10.38 -20.41
CA ASP A 264 74.40 9.84 -19.43
C ASP A 264 74.99 10.95 -18.53
N PRO A 265 75.18 10.69 -17.22
CA PRO A 265 75.87 11.62 -16.33
C PRO A 265 77.39 11.61 -16.58
N PRO A 266 78.08 12.76 -16.43
CA PRO A 266 79.51 12.87 -16.68
C PRO A 266 80.36 12.08 -15.67
N SER A 267 81.42 11.47 -16.18
CA SER A 267 82.33 10.58 -15.48
C SER A 267 83.15 11.29 -14.40
N ALA A 268 82.99 10.85 -13.15
CA ALA A 268 83.81 11.26 -12.03
C ALA A 268 85.24 10.69 -12.18
N ARG A 269 86.22 11.59 -12.19
CA ARG A 269 87.65 11.31 -12.27
C ARG A 269 88.32 11.70 -10.95
N HIS A 270 89.17 10.78 -10.47
CA HIS A 270 90.22 10.94 -9.44
C HIS A 270 89.73 11.18 -8.00
N THR A 271 90.40 10.73 -6.93
CA THR A 271 91.85 10.52 -6.74
C THR A 271 92.11 9.52 -5.60
N GLN A 272 93.15 8.72 -5.77
CA GLN A 272 93.77 7.89 -4.76
C GLN A 272 94.63 8.76 -3.83
N GLN A 273 94.42 8.74 -2.51
CA GLN A 273 95.41 9.26 -1.57
C GLN A 273 95.43 8.49 -0.23
N VAL A 274 96.65 8.12 0.12
CA VAL A 274 97.14 7.35 1.25
C VAL A 274 97.01 8.16 2.56
N GLY A 275 96.70 7.49 3.69
CA GLY A 275 96.85 8.10 5.02
C GLY A 275 96.27 7.26 6.17
N ALA A 276 97.14 6.92 7.13
CA ALA A 276 96.98 6.07 8.31
C ALA A 276 95.80 6.39 9.28
N PRO A 277 95.46 5.47 10.20
CA PRO A 277 94.36 5.61 11.14
C PRO A 277 94.82 6.30 12.44
N ASP A 278 93.95 7.09 13.08
CA ASP A 278 94.05 7.32 14.52
C ASP A 278 92.70 7.60 15.19
N ARG A 279 92.49 6.84 16.27
CA ARG A 279 91.91 7.20 17.58
C ARG A 279 90.60 7.99 17.71
N ARG A 280 89.70 7.37 18.52
CA ARG A 280 89.11 7.88 19.80
C ARG A 280 88.23 9.15 19.68
N VAL A 281 87.16 9.38 20.42
CA VAL A 281 86.59 8.91 21.69
C VAL A 281 85.09 9.31 21.67
N GLU A 282 84.29 8.68 22.55
CA GLU A 282 83.23 9.28 23.40
C GLU A 282 82.11 10.15 22.78
N GLU A 283 80.87 9.76 23.06
CA GLU A 283 79.88 10.54 23.85
C GLU A 283 78.86 11.13 22.85
N GLU A 284 77.55 11.25 23.07
CA GLU A 284 76.68 11.33 24.24
C GLU A 284 75.27 11.07 23.66
N HIS A 285 74.40 10.25 24.28
CA HIS A 285 73.13 10.70 24.88
C HIS A 285 72.32 11.69 23.99
N ARG A 286 71.03 11.49 23.69
CA ARG A 286 69.93 11.24 24.63
C ARG A 286 68.60 11.26 23.84
N VAL A 287 67.73 10.29 24.19
CA VAL A 287 66.24 10.25 24.16
C VAL A 287 65.54 10.50 22.82
#